data_AF-A0A454HM08-F1
#
_entry.id   AF-A0A454HM08-F1
#
_cell.length_a   1.000
_cell.length_b   1.000
_cell.length_c   1.000
_cell.angle_alpha   90.00
_cell.angle_beta   90.00
_cell.angle_gamma   90.00
#
_symmetry.space_group_name_H-M   'P 1'
#
loop_
_entity.id
_entity.type
_entity.pdbx_description
1 polymer ?
#
loop_
_entity_poly.entity_id
_entity_poly.type
_entity_poly.pdbx_seq_one_letter_code
_entity_poly.pdbx_strand_id
1 'polypeptide(L)' 'MNIRRAGRKVVKNLHKGYGIYRIGFVNIYGEEDETELDAMNINDLERLWLSLCPEFESKGDSVRYVERVG' A
#
# COMPACT_ATOMS: atom_id res chain seq x y z
N MET A 1 -0.47 9.62 4.64
CA MET A 1 -0.72 9.90 3.20
C MET A 1 -1.44 8.70 2.57
N ASN A 2 -1.87 8.75 1.30
CA ASN A 2 -2.50 7.61 0.63
C ASN A 2 -1.52 6.86 -0.29
N ILE A 3 -1.96 5.69 -0.79
CA ILE A 3 -1.18 4.85 -1.71
C ILE A 3 -0.80 5.58 -2.98
N ARG A 4 -1.70 6.35 -3.59
CA ARG A 4 -1.39 7.12 -4.80
C ARG A 4 -0.22 8.08 -4.61
N ARG A 5 -0.13 8.73 -3.45
CA ARG A 5 0.96 9.65 -3.12
C ARG A 5 2.25 8.91 -2.77
N ALA A 6 2.17 7.91 -1.91
CA ALA A 6 3.34 7.15 -1.44
C ALA A 6 3.95 6.29 -2.57
N GLY A 7 3.12 5.62 -3.36
CA GLY A 7 3.51 4.71 -4.43
C GLY A 7 3.82 5.37 -5.77
N ARG A 8 3.59 6.67 -5.96
CA ARG A 8 3.64 7.35 -7.27
C ARG A 8 4.89 7.06 -8.11
N LYS A 9 6.06 6.95 -7.48
CA LYS A 9 7.37 6.73 -8.15
C LYS A 9 7.84 5.27 -8.10
N VAL A 10 7.17 4.44 -7.28
CA VAL A 10 7.60 3.08 -6.94
C VAL A 10 6.75 2.06 -7.68
N VAL A 11 5.43 2.26 -7.67
CA VAL A 11 4.45 1.40 -8.30
C VAL A 11 4.44 1.69 -9.79
N LYS A 12 4.94 0.75 -10.58
CA LYS A 12 4.95 0.84 -12.04
C LYS A 12 3.79 0.01 -12.59
N ASN A 13 3.21 0.43 -13.71
CA ASN A 13 2.30 -0.43 -14.48
C ASN A 13 3.10 -1.62 -14.99
N LEU A 14 2.87 -2.79 -14.42
CA LEU A 14 3.50 -4.02 -14.86
C LEU A 14 2.65 -4.59 -16.00
N HIS A 15 3.15 -4.47 -17.23
CA HIS A 15 2.47 -5.03 -18.41
C HIS A 15 2.41 -6.57 -18.39
N LYS A 16 3.24 -7.22 -17.56
CA LYS A 16 3.29 -8.67 -17.35
C LYS A 16 3.60 -8.97 -15.88
N GLY A 17 2.56 -9.17 -15.05
CA GLY A 17 2.69 -9.71 -13.69
C GLY A 17 2.31 -8.77 -12.55
N TYR A 18 2.35 -9.31 -11.34
CA TYR A 18 2.19 -8.59 -10.08
C TYR A 18 3.56 -8.16 -9.55
N GLY A 19 3.61 -7.02 -8.87
CA GLY A 19 4.76 -6.61 -8.06
C GLY A 19 4.38 -6.73 -6.59
N ILE A 20 5.34 -7.18 -5.77
CA ILE A 20 5.18 -7.20 -4.31
C ILE A 20 5.55 -5.82 -3.80
N TYR A 21 4.61 -5.17 -3.11
CA TYR A 21 4.80 -3.86 -2.51
C TYR A 21 4.63 -3.96 -1.00
N ARG A 22 5.60 -3.43 -0.26
CA ARG A 22 5.47 -3.24 1.18
C ARG A 22 4.93 -1.86 1.48
N ILE A 23 3.94 -1.81 2.37
CA ILE A 23 3.26 -0.60 2.80
C ILE A 23 3.50 -0.46 4.29
N GLY A 24 4.21 0.59 4.70
CA GLY A 24 4.25 1.03 6.09
C GLY A 24 3.12 2.01 6.36
N PHE A 25 2.42 1.85 7.47
CA PHE A 25 1.27 2.69 7.85
C PHE A 25 1.19 2.86 9.37
N VAL A 26 0.33 3.79 9.81
CA VAL A 26 0.00 3.97 11.22
C VAL A 26 -1.41 3.46 11.47
N ASN A 27 -1.59 2.57 12.45
CA ASN A 27 -2.91 2.07 12.85
C ASN A 27 -3.66 3.12 13.72
N ILE A 28 -4.91 2.85 14.09
CA ILE A 28 -5.74 3.78 14.88
C ILE A 28 -5.22 3.98 16.31
N TYR A 29 -4.37 3.09 16.81
CA TYR A 29 -3.71 3.20 18.11
C TYR A 29 -2.44 4.07 18.05
N GLY A 30 -2.03 4.49 16.85
CA GLY A 30 -0.84 5.31 16.65
C GLY A 30 0.45 4.50 16.52
N GLU A 31 0.36 3.17 16.37
CA GLU A 31 1.51 2.29 16.20
C GLU A 31 1.87 2.16 14.72
N GLU A 32 3.17 2.02 14.43
CA GLU A 32 3.66 1.82 13.06
C GLU A 32 3.65 0.31 12.74
N ASP A 33 2.97 -0.05 11.65
CA ASP A 33 2.82 -1.41 11.16
C ASP A 33 3.20 -1.50 9.67
N GLU A 34 3.48 -2.73 9.21
CA GLU A 34 3.83 -3.02 7.82
C GLU A 34 3.00 -4.18 7.27
N THR A 35 2.68 -4.11 5.98
CA THR A 35 2.04 -5.21 5.24
C THR A 35 2.60 -5.32 3.83
N GLU A 36 2.53 -6.50 3.23
CA GLU A 36 2.99 -6.76 1.86
C GLU A 36 1.79 -7.15 0.99
N LEU A 37 1.64 -6.48 -0.15
CA LEU A 37 0.56 -6.71 -1.10
C LEU A 37 1.09 -6.91 -2.52
N ASP A 38 0.55 -7.91 -3.19
CA ASP A 38 0.72 -8.11 -4.63
C ASP A 38 -0.22 -7.21 -5.40
N ALA A 39 0.31 -6.36 -6.29
CA ALA A 39 -0.52 -5.50 -7.13
C ALA A 39 0.03 -5.34 -8.55
N MET A 40 -0.87 -5.20 -9.52
CA MET A 40 -0.50 -4.96 -10.93
C MET A 40 -0.13 -3.51 -11.23
N ASN A 41 -0.75 -2.58 -10.50
CA ASN A 41 -0.62 -1.14 -10.71
C ASN A 41 -1.08 -0.36 -9.46
N ILE A 42 -0.94 0.96 -9.51
CA ILE A 42 -1.24 1.83 -8.35
C ILE A 42 -2.72 1.87 -7.98
N ASN A 43 -3.63 1.68 -8.95
CA ASN A 43 -5.06 1.65 -8.66
C ASN A 43 -5.47 0.34 -7.98
N ASP A 44 -4.87 -0.77 -8.44
CA ASP A 44 -5.03 -2.09 -7.84
C ASP A 44 -4.49 -2.11 -6.40
N LEU A 45 -3.28 -1.58 -6.19
CA LEU A 45 -2.67 -1.46 -4.86
C LEU A 45 -3.51 -0.59 -3.91
N GLU A 46 -4.04 0.54 -4.40
CA GLU A 46 -4.90 1.41 -3.58
C GLU A 46 -6.21 0.72 -3.22
N ARG A 47 -6.81 -0.03 -4.15
CA ARG A 47 -8.03 -0.79 -3.88
C ARG A 47 -7.81 -1.87 -2.82
N LEU A 48 -6.72 -2.65 -2.93
CA LEU A 48 -6.36 -3.67 -1.96
C LEU A 48 -6.10 -3.08 -0.58
N TRP A 49 -5.33 -1.98 -0.53
CA TRP A 49 -5.08 -1.26 0.73
C TRP A 49 -6.39 -0.80 1.40
N LEU A 50 -7.29 -0.18 0.65
CA LEU A 50 -8.56 0.31 1.20
C LEU A 50 -9.47 -0.83 1.68
N SER A 51 -9.45 -2.00 1.01
CA SER A 51 -10.22 -3.16 1.47
C SER A 51 -9.70 -3.74 2.79
N LEU A 52 -8.39 -3.65 3.04
CA LEU A 52 -7.74 -4.20 4.24
C LEU A 52 -7.64 -3.21 5.40
N CYS A 53 -7.89 -1.91 5.16
CA CYS A 53 -7.88 -0.88 6.21
C CYS A 53 -8.71 -1.27 7.46
N PRO A 54 -9.93 -1.86 7.35
CA PRO A 54 -10.68 -2.31 8.50
C PRO A 54 -10.01 -3.45 9.29
N GLU A 55 -9.29 -4.34 8.60
CA GLU A 55 -8.60 -5.49 9.22
C GLU A 55 -7.32 -5.06 9.93
N PHE A 56 -6.64 -4.06 9.40
CA PHE A 56 -5.44 -3.47 9.99
C PHE A 56 -5.73 -2.31 10.95
N GLU A 57 -7.01 -2.07 11.24
CA GLU A 57 -7.46 -0.96 12.08
C GLU A 57 -6.79 0.36 11.67
N SER A 58 -6.74 0.61 10.36
CA SER A 58 -6.00 1.72 9.76
C SER A 58 -6.92 2.57 8.88
N LYS A 59 -6.42 3.74 8.47
CA LYS A 59 -7.16 4.66 7.60
C LYS A 59 -6.52 4.64 6.22
N GLY A 60 -7.33 4.84 5.18
CA GLY A 60 -6.83 4.90 3.80
C GLY A 60 -5.73 5.95 3.56
N ASP A 61 -5.68 6.97 4.41
CA ASP A 61 -4.68 8.04 4.41
C ASP A 61 -3.62 7.95 5.51
N SER A 62 -3.48 6.80 6.20
CA SER A 62 -2.45 6.58 7.22
C SER A 62 -1.13 5.99 6.71
N VAL A 63 -1.00 5.78 5.39
CA VAL A 63 0.24 5.27 4.77
C VAL A 63 1.41 6.22 5.03
N ARG A 64 2.59 5.65 5.30
CA ARG A 64 3.88 6.33 5.53
C ARG A 64 4.80 6.20 4.32
N TYR A 65 4.93 4.99 3.79
CA TYR A 65 5.71 4.71 2.59
C TYR A 65 5.15 3.52 1.82
N VAL A 66 5.56 3.42 0.57
CA VAL A 66 5.38 2.24 -0.28
C VAL A 66 6.73 1.93 -0.90
N GLU A 67 7.21 0.71 -0.71
CA GLU A 67 8.43 0.20 -1.33
C GLU A 67 8.12 -1.04 -2.18
N ARG A 68 8.97 -1.30 -3.17
CA ARG A 68 8.85 -2.48 -4.03
C ARG A 68 9.87 -3.51 -3.60
N VAL A 69 9.41 -4.72 -3.29
CA VAL A 69 10.23 -5.80 -2.72
C VAL A 69 10.79 -6.74 -3.81
N GLY A 70 10.19 -6.76 -5.02
CA GLY A 70 10.63 -7.58 -6.16
C GLY A 70 10.40 -6.97 -7.54
#